data_AF-A0A6B2VIP1-F1
#
_entry.id   AF-A0A6B2VIP1-F1
#
_cell.length_a   1.000
_cell.length_b   1.000
_cell.length_c   1.000
_cell.angle_alpha   90.00
_cell.angle_beta   90.00
_cell.angle_gamma   90.00
#
_symmetry.space_group_name_H-M   'P 1'
#
loop_
_entity.id
_entity.type
_entity.pdbx_description
1 polymer ?
#
loop_
_entity_poly.entity_id
_entity_poly.type
_entity_poly.pdbx_seq_one_letter_code
_entity_poly.pdbx_strand_id
1 'polypeptide(L)'
;MARGTAGRKVYAHAKLRRLRREHGMNQVDMARALGISTSYANQIEQSQRPLTASVLLRIAEVFGVDAEFFSEAEEDRLAADLRAALADEACGAPLPPADEVAEAARDHPEVARALVALHRRYRDTVEQA
;
A
#
# COMPACT_ATOMS: atom_id res chain seq x y z
N MET A 1 21.52 -14.06 25.43
CA MET A 1 21.83 -12.78 24.76
C MET A 1 20.84 -12.58 23.63
N ALA A 2 20.00 -11.55 23.72
CA ALA A 2 18.94 -11.28 22.75
C ALA A 2 19.56 -10.87 21.41
N ARG A 3 19.25 -11.63 20.34
CA ARG A 3 19.55 -11.24 18.96
C ARG A 3 18.73 -9.98 18.67
N GLY A 4 19.40 -8.85 18.44
CA GLY A 4 18.76 -7.63 17.99
C GLY A 4 18.01 -7.90 16.69
N THR A 5 16.70 -7.69 16.70
CA THR A 5 15.87 -7.73 15.50
C THR A 5 16.39 -6.62 14.58
N ALA A 6 17.05 -6.97 13.49
CA ALA A 6 17.35 -6.02 12.43
C ALA A 6 16.02 -5.35 12.04
N GLY A 7 15.95 -4.01 12.17
CA GLY A 7 14.71 -3.28 11.93
C GLY A 7 14.15 -3.62 10.55
N ARG A 8 12.95 -4.22 10.52
CA ARG A 8 12.27 -4.59 9.28
C ARG A 8 12.08 -3.35 8.42
N LYS A 9 12.44 -3.45 7.14
CA LYS A 9 12.30 -2.35 6.17
C LYS A 9 10.82 -2.11 5.88
N VAL A 10 10.36 -0.87 6.02
CA VAL A 10 8.97 -0.48 5.75
C VAL A 10 8.89 0.19 4.37
N TYR A 11 8.15 -0.42 3.44
CA TYR A 11 7.88 0.13 2.11
C TYR A 11 6.41 0.51 2.01
N ALA A 12 6.09 1.79 2.22
CA ALA A 12 4.70 2.30 2.25
C ALA A 12 4.48 3.47 1.29
N HIS A 13 5.17 3.43 0.15
CA HIS A 13 5.15 4.45 -0.91
C HIS A 13 3.73 4.78 -1.40
N ALA A 14 2.84 3.80 -1.58
CA ALA A 14 1.46 4.03 -2.00
C ALA A 14 0.65 4.79 -0.93
N LYS A 15 0.79 4.41 0.35
CA LYS A 15 0.19 5.10 1.49
C LYS A 15 0.71 6.53 1.63
N LEU A 16 2.01 6.74 1.50
CA LEU A 16 2.62 8.08 1.54
C LEU A 16 2.09 8.97 0.40
N ARG A 17 2.08 8.44 -0.82
CA ARG A 17 1.54 9.14 -2.00
C ARG A 17 0.06 9.50 -1.82
N ARG A 18 -0.71 8.63 -1.16
CA ARG A 18 -2.12 8.87 -0.82
C ARG A 18 -2.24 10.03 0.18
N LEU A 19 -1.53 10.00 1.32
CA LEU A 19 -1.52 11.09 2.29
C LEU A 19 -1.17 12.42 1.64
N ARG A 20 -0.12 12.44 0.83
CA ARG A 20 0.29 13.65 0.11
C ARG A 20 -0.84 14.22 -0.75
N ARG A 21 -1.53 13.36 -1.51
CA ARG A 21 -2.62 13.76 -2.41
C ARG A 21 -3.86 14.23 -1.65
N GLU A 22 -4.22 13.55 -0.57
CA GLU A 22 -5.35 13.92 0.29
C GLU A 22 -5.16 15.31 0.92
N HIS A 23 -3.91 15.70 1.19
CA HIS A 23 -3.55 17.03 1.68
C HIS A 23 -3.32 18.06 0.57
N GLY A 24 -3.55 17.72 -0.71
CA GLY A 24 -3.36 18.64 -1.84
C GLY A 24 -1.90 19.06 -2.08
N MET A 25 -0.92 18.29 -1.59
CA MET A 25 0.49 18.64 -1.66
C MET A 25 1.17 18.07 -2.93
N ASN A 26 2.12 18.82 -3.48
CA ASN A 26 3.13 18.24 -4.37
C ASN A 26 4.31 17.67 -3.54
N GLN A 27 5.26 17.00 -4.20
CA GLN A 27 6.39 16.35 -3.51
C GLN A 27 7.31 17.35 -2.78
N VAL A 28 7.47 18.57 -3.31
CA VAL A 28 8.29 19.62 -2.68
C VAL A 28 7.64 20.09 -1.38
N ASP A 29 6.32 20.29 -1.38
CA ASP A 29 5.58 20.71 -0.20
C ASP A 29 5.60 19.65 0.90
N MET A 30 5.43 18.38 0.53
CA MET A 30 5.57 17.26 1.46
C MET A 30 6.99 17.17 2.03
N ALA A 31 8.02 17.30 1.18
CA ALA A 31 9.41 17.25 1.64
C ALA A 31 9.70 18.36 2.66
N ARG A 32 9.20 19.59 2.40
CA ARG A 32 9.31 20.72 3.33
C ARG A 32 8.59 20.45 4.66
N ALA A 33 7.36 19.93 4.61
CA ALA A 33 6.58 19.60 5.82
C ALA A 33 7.27 18.53 6.69
N LEU A 34 7.85 17.53 6.03
CA LEU A 34 8.60 16.44 6.67
C LEU A 34 10.03 16.82 7.08
N GLY A 35 10.54 17.99 6.67
CA GLY A 35 11.92 18.40 6.95
C GLY A 35 12.97 17.53 6.26
N ILE A 36 12.67 16.99 5.08
CA ILE A 36 13.57 16.15 4.28
C ILE A 36 13.84 16.76 2.91
N SER A 37 14.83 16.24 2.18
CA SER A 37 15.10 16.69 0.81
C SER A 37 14.02 16.20 -0.16
N THR A 38 13.71 16.99 -1.20
CA THR A 38 12.79 16.60 -2.27
C THR A 38 13.22 15.32 -2.97
N SER A 39 14.53 15.13 -3.17
CA SER A 39 15.09 13.89 -3.75
C SER A 39 14.77 12.68 -2.87
N TYR A 40 14.91 12.81 -1.54
CA TYR A 40 14.57 11.72 -0.64
C TYR A 40 13.07 11.44 -0.60
N ALA A 41 12.23 12.49 -0.58
CA ALA A 41 10.77 12.36 -0.68
C ALA A 41 10.35 11.62 -1.97
N ASN A 42 10.98 11.93 -3.10
CA ASN A 42 10.73 11.22 -4.35
C ASN A 42 11.15 9.74 -4.27
N GLN A 43 12.32 9.43 -3.69
CA GLN A 43 12.80 8.05 -3.56
C GLN A 43 11.86 7.16 -2.72
N ILE A 44 11.34 7.69 -1.60
CA ILE A 44 10.41 6.92 -0.74
C ILE A 44 9.02 6.78 -1.38
N GLU A 45 8.57 7.73 -2.21
CA GLU A 45 7.32 7.60 -2.99
C GLU A 45 7.43 6.66 -4.19
N GLN A 46 8.66 6.36 -4.63
CA GLN A 46 8.95 5.44 -5.73
C GLN A 46 9.39 4.06 -5.23
N SER A 47 9.23 3.77 -3.93
CA SER A 47 9.68 2.50 -3.32
C SER A 47 11.18 2.21 -3.47
N GLN A 48 12.00 3.20 -3.83
CA GLN A 48 13.45 3.03 -4.02
C GLN A 48 14.19 2.96 -2.68
N ARG A 49 13.62 3.57 -1.63
CA ARG A 49 14.15 3.51 -0.28
C ARG A 49 13.04 3.18 0.73
N PRO A 50 13.32 2.33 1.72
CA PRO A 50 12.39 2.12 2.82
C PRO A 50 12.31 3.38 3.69
N LEU A 51 11.18 3.54 4.36
CA LEU A 51 10.99 4.58 5.37
C LEU A 51 11.84 4.25 6.60
N THR A 52 12.55 5.26 7.11
CA THR A 52 13.23 5.14 8.41
C THR A 52 12.25 5.37 9.54
N ALA A 53 12.54 4.85 10.74
CA ALA A 53 11.72 5.08 11.92
C ALA A 53 11.50 6.59 12.20
N SER A 54 12.54 7.41 12.02
CA SER A 54 12.44 8.87 12.17
C SER A 54 11.47 9.52 11.17
N VAL A 55 11.46 9.06 9.92
CA VAL A 55 10.55 9.58 8.89
C VAL A 55 9.11 9.11 9.15
N LEU A 56 8.92 7.87 9.59
CA LEU A 56 7.58 7.36 9.99
C LEU A 56 6.97 8.19 11.11
N LEU A 57 7.73 8.46 12.17
CA LEU A 57 7.28 9.32 13.27
C LEU A 57 6.93 10.73 12.78
N ARG A 58 7.74 11.28 11.88
CA ARG A 58 7.49 12.61 11.32
C ARG A 58 6.25 12.63 10.43
N ILE A 59 6.00 11.58 9.65
CA ILE A 59 4.78 11.45 8.85
C ILE A 59 3.55 11.34 9.77
N ALA A 60 3.61 10.51 10.81
CA ALA A 60 2.56 10.38 11.81
C ALA A 60 2.19 11.73 12.45
N GLU A 61 3.20 12.51 12.86
CA GLU A 61 3.02 13.84 13.44
C GLU A 61 2.42 14.84 12.44
N VAL A 62 2.97 14.92 11.21
CA VAL A 62 2.57 15.94 10.21
C VAL A 62 1.20 15.66 9.62
N PHE A 63 0.87 14.39 9.40
CA PHE A 63 -0.38 13.97 8.74
C PHE A 63 -1.45 13.47 9.71
N GLY A 64 -1.15 13.41 11.02
CA GLY A 64 -2.10 12.97 12.04
C GLY A 64 -2.52 11.51 11.91
N VAL A 65 -1.64 10.64 11.41
CA VAL A 65 -1.87 9.19 11.31
C VAL A 65 -1.21 8.45 12.47
N ASP A 66 -1.78 7.33 12.88
CA ASP A 66 -1.18 6.48 13.90
C ASP A 66 -0.11 5.52 13.32
N ALA A 67 0.57 4.79 14.21
CA ALA A 67 1.58 3.81 13.79
C ALA A 67 0.97 2.61 13.04
N GLU A 68 -0.30 2.28 13.28
CA GLU A 68 -1.00 1.17 12.63
C GLU A 68 -1.27 1.46 11.15
N PHE A 69 -1.36 2.74 10.77
CA PHE A 69 -1.49 3.14 9.37
C PHE A 69 -0.38 2.54 8.47
N PHE A 70 0.83 2.37 8.98
CA PHE A 70 1.96 1.77 8.24
C PHE A 70 2.09 0.25 8.42
N SER A 71 1.14 -0.39 9.09
CA SER A 71 1.03 -1.85 9.21
C SER A 71 0.70 -2.48 7.86
N GLU A 72 1.31 -3.63 7.58
CA GLU A 72 1.06 -4.40 6.35
C GLU A 72 -0.24 -5.23 6.43
N ALA A 73 -0.89 -5.30 7.60
CA ALA A 73 -2.06 -6.14 7.81
C ALA A 73 -3.24 -5.82 6.85
N GLU A 74 -3.42 -4.56 6.47
CA GLU A 74 -4.43 -4.19 5.47
C GLU A 74 -4.06 -4.66 4.06
N GLU A 75 -2.79 -4.53 3.70
CA GLU A 75 -2.26 -4.93 2.40
C GLU A 75 -2.29 -6.45 2.23
N ASP A 76 -1.96 -7.19 3.30
CA ASP A 76 -2.04 -8.66 3.36
C ASP A 76 -3.49 -9.14 3.16
N ARG A 77 -4.45 -8.50 3.85
CA ARG A 77 -5.89 -8.81 3.67
C ARG A 77 -6.34 -8.51 2.25
N LEU A 78 -5.95 -7.35 1.70
CA LEU A 78 -6.29 -6.98 0.33
C LEU A 78 -5.65 -7.92 -0.71
N ALA A 79 -4.41 -8.36 -0.48
CA ALA A 79 -3.74 -9.33 -1.34
C ALA A 79 -4.46 -10.68 -1.32
N ALA A 80 -4.91 -11.14 -0.15
CA ALA A 80 -5.71 -12.36 -0.03
C ALA A 80 -7.04 -12.24 -0.78
N ASP A 81 -7.77 -11.13 -0.58
CA ASP A 81 -9.04 -10.86 -1.28
C ASP A 81 -8.84 -10.78 -2.80
N LEU A 82 -7.80 -10.09 -3.26
CA LEU A 82 -7.47 -9.98 -4.68
C LEU A 82 -7.10 -11.33 -5.28
N ARG A 83 -6.30 -12.13 -4.56
CA ARG A 83 -5.93 -13.48 -4.99
C ARG A 83 -7.16 -14.38 -5.16
N ALA A 84 -8.10 -14.31 -4.22
CA ALA A 84 -9.34 -15.05 -4.29
C ALA A 84 -10.17 -14.63 -5.52
N ALA A 85 -10.31 -13.32 -5.75
CA ALA A 85 -11.03 -12.80 -6.91
C ALA A 85 -10.40 -13.21 -8.26
N LEU A 86 -9.07 -13.24 -8.35
CA LEU A 86 -8.34 -13.65 -9.56
C LEU A 86 -8.30 -15.17 -9.77
N ALA A 87 -8.54 -15.96 -8.72
CA ALA A 87 -8.55 -17.42 -8.79
C ALA A 87 -9.89 -18.01 -9.27
N ASP A 88 -10.94 -17.20 -9.31
CA ASP A 88 -12.25 -17.60 -9.82
C ASP A 88 -12.19 -17.87 -11.32
N GLU A 89 -12.81 -18.96 -11.79
CA GLU A 89 -12.80 -19.36 -13.20
C GLU A 89 -13.38 -18.27 -14.12
N ALA A 90 -14.30 -17.45 -13.62
CA ALA A 90 -14.87 -16.32 -14.34
C ALA A 90 -13.84 -15.26 -14.75
N CYS A 91 -12.66 -15.21 -14.09
CA CYS A 91 -11.58 -14.31 -14.52
C CYS A 91 -11.02 -14.71 -15.90
N GLY A 92 -11.15 -15.97 -16.32
CA GLY A 92 -10.75 -16.43 -17.65
C GLY A 92 -9.25 -16.31 -17.96
N ALA A 93 -8.42 -16.05 -16.95
CA ALA A 93 -6.99 -15.87 -17.06
C ALA A 93 -6.26 -16.72 -16.00
N PRO A 94 -5.01 -17.14 -16.26
CA PRO A 94 -4.21 -17.83 -15.26
C PRO A 94 -3.98 -16.95 -14.02
N LEU A 95 -4.12 -17.54 -12.83
CA LEU A 95 -3.85 -16.85 -11.57
C LEU A 95 -2.37 -16.41 -11.50
N PRO A 96 -2.06 -15.13 -11.25
CA PRO A 96 -0.69 -14.69 -11.09
C PRO A 96 0.01 -15.29 -9.84
N PRO A 97 1.35 -15.30 -9.83
CA PRO A 97 2.15 -15.62 -8.64
C PRO A 97 1.72 -14.81 -7.41
N ALA A 98 1.85 -15.41 -6.23
CA ALA A 98 1.35 -14.81 -4.99
C ALA A 98 2.07 -13.50 -4.63
N ASP A 99 3.35 -13.41 -4.95
CA ASP A 99 4.18 -12.22 -4.78
C ASP A 99 3.75 -11.07 -5.71
N GLU A 100 3.39 -11.36 -6.96
CA GLU A 100 2.85 -10.35 -7.90
C GLU A 100 1.50 -9.80 -7.42
N VAL A 101 0.62 -10.67 -6.90
CA VAL A 101 -0.67 -10.24 -6.32
C VAL A 101 -0.45 -9.36 -5.08
N ALA A 102 0.49 -9.74 -4.21
CA ALA A 102 0.84 -8.96 -3.02
C ALA A 102 1.44 -7.59 -3.40
N GLU A 103 2.31 -7.54 -4.40
CA GLU A 103 2.87 -6.30 -4.93
C GLU A 103 1.77 -5.39 -5.50
N ALA A 104 0.84 -5.93 -6.29
CA ALA A 104 -0.28 -5.16 -6.83
C ALA A 104 -1.17 -4.57 -5.71
N ALA A 105 -1.46 -5.35 -4.67
CA ALA A 105 -2.24 -4.88 -3.52
C ALA A 105 -1.52 -3.76 -2.74
N ARG A 106 -0.20 -3.84 -2.60
CA ARG A 106 0.63 -2.86 -1.90
C ARG A 106 0.84 -1.58 -2.72
N ASP A 107 1.13 -1.70 -4.01
CA ASP A 107 1.57 -0.58 -4.86
C ASP A 107 0.39 0.16 -5.50
N HIS A 108 -0.70 -0.59 -5.75
CA HIS A 108 -1.92 -0.13 -6.41
C HIS A 108 -3.20 -0.55 -5.64
N PRO A 109 -3.33 -0.21 -4.34
CA PRO A 109 -4.42 -0.68 -3.49
C PRO A 109 -5.81 -0.30 -4.01
N GLU A 110 -5.98 0.89 -4.61
CA GLU A 110 -7.29 1.29 -5.15
C GLU A 110 -7.71 0.46 -6.37
N VAL A 111 -6.76 0.03 -7.20
CA VAL A 111 -7.03 -0.85 -8.34
C VAL A 111 -7.37 -2.24 -7.84
N ALA A 112 -6.59 -2.76 -6.89
CA ALA A 112 -6.85 -4.04 -6.23
C ALA A 112 -8.27 -4.07 -5.60
N ARG A 113 -8.64 -3.03 -4.83
CA ARG A 113 -9.99 -2.91 -4.25
C ARG A 113 -11.08 -2.85 -5.32
N ALA A 114 -10.86 -2.13 -6.42
CA ALA A 114 -11.82 -2.06 -7.51
C ALA A 114 -12.07 -3.43 -8.17
N LEU A 115 -11.01 -4.23 -8.38
CA LEU A 115 -11.11 -5.58 -8.92
C LEU A 115 -11.85 -6.53 -7.98
N VAL A 116 -11.52 -6.49 -6.67
CA VAL A 116 -12.24 -7.26 -5.65
C VAL A 116 -13.73 -6.88 -5.63
N ALA A 117 -14.05 -5.59 -5.67
CA ALA A 117 -15.44 -5.12 -5.68
C ALA A 117 -16.19 -5.52 -6.96
N LEU A 118 -15.52 -5.47 -8.12
CA LEU A 118 -16.07 -5.94 -9.40
C LEU A 118 -16.40 -7.43 -9.34
N HIS A 119 -15.48 -8.25 -8.84
CA HIS A 119 -15.67 -9.68 -8.71
C HIS A 119 -16.80 -10.03 -7.74
N ARG A 120 -16.89 -9.36 -6.58
CA ARG A 120 -18.00 -9.54 -5.63
C ARG A 120 -19.35 -9.26 -6.30
N ARG A 121 -19.48 -8.14 -7.00
CA ARG A 121 -20.70 -7.79 -7.74
C ARG A 121 -21.04 -8.81 -8.82
N TYR A 122 -20.04 -9.31 -9.55
CA TYR A 122 -20.24 -10.36 -10.53
C TYR A 122 -20.81 -11.63 -9.89
N ARG A 123 -20.21 -12.11 -8.79
CA ARG A 123 -20.70 -13.27 -8.05
C ARG A 123 -22.12 -13.10 -7.56
N ASP A 124 -22.43 -11.96 -6.94
CA ASP A 124 -23.77 -11.65 -6.46
C ASP A 124 -24.80 -11.73 -7.61
N THR A 125 -24.46 -11.24 -8.80
CA THR A 125 -25.35 -11.29 -9.97
C THR A 125 -25.52 -12.70 -10.56
N VAL A 126 -24.48 -13.54 -10.51
CA VAL A 126 -24.56 -14.92 -11.00
C VAL A 126 -25.30 -15.82 -10.02
N GLU A 127 -25.13 -15.62 -8.71
CA GLU A 127 -25.83 -16.39 -7.67
C GLU A 127 -27.33 -16.07 -7.59
N GLN A 128 -27.74 -14.88 -8.03
CA GLN A 128 -29.14 -14.45 -8.08
C GLN A 128 -29.88 -14.84 -9.36
N ALA A 129 -29.18 -15.38 -10.38
CA ALA A 129 -29.74 -15.78 -11.67
C ALA A 129 -30.08 -17.27 -11.72
#